data_AF-A0A352WTS0-F1
#
_entry.id   AF-A0A352WTS0-F1
#
_cell.length_a   1.000
_cell.length_b   1.000
_cell.length_c   1.000
_cell.angle_alpha   90.00
_cell.angle_beta   90.00
_cell.angle_gamma   90.00
#
_symmetry.space_group_name_H-M   'P 1'
#
loop_
_entity.id
_entity.type
_entity.pdbx_description
1 polymer ?
#
loop_
_entity_poly.entity_id
_entity_poly.type
_entity_poly.pdbx_seq_one_letter_code
_entity_poly.pdbx_strand_id
1 'polypeptide(L)' 'NQKQIVRNAAALANGLVKAGFDLVSGGTDNHLMLVDLQNMGLTGKEMEKRLDEVRITVNKNAVPNDPTSPFVTSGIRIG' A
#
# COMPACT_ATOMS: atom_id res chain seq x y z
N ASN A 1 5.60 -12.76 -18.31
CA ASN A 1 4.23 -13.28 -18.55
C ASN A 1 3.31 -12.68 -17.49
N GLN A 2 2.17 -12.10 -17.88
CA GLN A 2 1.18 -11.44 -17.01
C GLN A 2 0.76 -12.30 -15.80
N LYS A 3 0.68 -13.63 -15.96
CA LYS A 3 0.34 -14.55 -14.85
C LYS A 3 1.30 -14.46 -13.66
N GLN A 4 2.58 -14.18 -13.90
CA GLN A 4 3.57 -14.08 -12.82
C GLN A 4 3.41 -12.80 -12.01
N ILE A 5 2.98 -11.70 -12.65
CA ILE A 5 2.75 -10.41 -11.98
C ILE A 5 1.62 -10.58 -10.95
N VAL A 6 0.50 -11.17 -11.36
CA VAL A 6 -0.63 -11.45 -10.45
C VAL A 6 -0.23 -12.38 -9.31
N ARG A 7 0.57 -13.43 -9.59
CA ARG A 7 1.08 -14.33 -8.54
C ARG A 7 1.97 -13.60 -7.52
N ASN A 8 2.85 -12.73 -7.99
CA ASN A 8 3.73 -11.94 -7.13
C ASN A 8 2.91 -10.95 -6.28
N ALA A 9 1.93 -10.27 -6.89
CA ALA A 9 1.06 -9.33 -6.19
C ALA A 9 0.23 -10.04 -5.09
N ALA A 10 -0.34 -11.21 -5.40
CA ALA A 10 -1.06 -12.02 -4.41
C ALA A 10 -0.14 -12.50 -3.27
N ALA A 11 1.10 -12.91 -3.59
CA ALA A 11 2.08 -13.32 -2.58
C ALA A 11 2.47 -12.14 -1.66
N LEU A 12 2.69 -10.95 -2.23
CA LEU A 12 3.01 -9.74 -1.49
C LEU A 12 1.84 -9.31 -0.59
N ALA A 13 0.62 -9.25 -1.13
CA ALA A 13 -0.58 -8.92 -0.36
C ALA A 13 -0.76 -9.85 0.85
N ASN A 14 -0.60 -11.16 0.64
CA ASN A 14 -0.65 -12.14 1.72
C ASN A 14 0.44 -11.93 2.78
N GLY A 15 1.65 -11.55 2.35
CA GLY A 15 2.75 -11.21 3.25
C GLY A 15 2.46 -9.98 4.11
N LEU A 16 1.91 -8.92 3.49
CA LEU A 16 1.53 -7.68 4.17
C LEU A 16 0.42 -7.92 5.21
N VAL A 17 -0.64 -8.64 4.84
CA VAL A 17 -1.73 -8.97 5.79
C VAL A 17 -1.21 -9.79 6.97
N LYS A 18 -0.35 -10.79 6.73
CA LYS A 18 0.27 -11.57 7.80
C LYS A 18 1.17 -10.73 8.72
N ALA A 19 1.76 -9.66 8.19
CA ALA A 19 2.56 -8.72 8.96
C ALA A 19 1.72 -7.65 9.68
N GLY A 20 0.39 -7.67 9.56
CA GLY A 20 -0.52 -6.76 10.26
C GLY A 20 -0.85 -5.47 9.50
N PHE A 21 -0.55 -5.41 8.20
CA PHE A 21 -0.99 -4.28 7.36
C PHE A 21 -2.43 -4.47 6.89
N ASP A 22 -3.20 -3.39 6.92
CA ASP A 22 -4.56 -3.37 6.38
C ASP A 22 -4.51 -3.07 4.88
N LEU A 23 -5.14 -3.92 4.08
CA LEU A 23 -5.36 -3.67 2.65
C LEU A 23 -6.80 -3.26 2.44
N VAL A 24 -7.05 -2.23 1.62
CA VAL A 24 -8.39 -1.66 1.42
C VAL A 24 -9.45 -2.70 1.01
N SER A 25 -9.06 -3.74 0.27
CA SER A 25 -9.92 -4.87 -0.11
C SER A 25 -9.55 -6.20 0.57
N GLY A 26 -8.62 -6.19 1.52
CA GLY A 26 -8.06 -7.40 2.15
C GLY A 26 -7.11 -8.22 1.28
N GLY A 27 -6.85 -7.81 0.03
CA GLY A 27 -6.03 -8.56 -0.92
C GLY A 27 -5.89 -7.86 -2.28
N THR A 28 -5.60 -8.64 -3.34
CA THR A 28 -5.58 -8.15 -4.72
C THR A 28 -5.82 -9.29 -5.71
N ASP A 29 -6.50 -8.97 -6.82
CA ASP A 29 -6.71 -9.85 -7.97
C ASP A 29 -5.94 -9.38 -9.22
N ASN A 30 -5.14 -8.31 -9.10
CA ASN A 30 -4.42 -7.71 -10.22
C ASN A 30 -2.95 -7.46 -9.86
N HIS A 31 -2.33 -6.44 -10.45
CA HIS A 31 -0.90 -6.16 -10.30
C HIS A 31 -0.59 -5.21 -9.13
N LEU A 32 -1.59 -4.65 -8.44
CA LEU A 32 -1.38 -3.66 -7.37
C LEU A 32 -2.26 -3.91 -6.15
N MET A 33 -1.88 -3.32 -5.02
CA MET A 33 -2.67 -3.27 -3.79
C MET A 33 -2.55 -1.90 -3.13
N LEU A 34 -3.53 -1.57 -2.29
CA LEU A 34 -3.59 -0.32 -1.54
C LEU A 34 -3.53 -0.64 -0.05
N VAL A 35 -2.48 -0.14 0.61
CA VAL A 35 -2.27 -0.29 2.05
C VAL A 35 -2.88 0.92 2.75
N ASP A 36 -3.73 0.67 3.74
CA ASP A 36 -4.24 1.68 4.66
C ASP A 36 -3.29 1.78 5.86
N LEU A 37 -2.85 3.00 6.17
CA LEU A 37 -1.88 3.29 7.21
C LEU A 37 -2.51 3.91 8.47
N GLN A 38 -3.84 4.09 8.49
CA GLN A 38 -4.55 4.73 9.61
C GLN A 38 -4.35 3.97 10.92
N ASN A 39 -4.35 2.63 10.88
CA ASN A 39 -4.09 1.79 12.05
C ASN A 39 -2.64 1.91 12.58
N MET A 40 -1.72 2.47 11.78
CA MET A 40 -0.33 2.74 12.15
C MET A 40 -0.08 4.20 12.55
N GLY A 41 -1.09 5.07 12.46
CA GLY A 41 -0.94 6.50 12.72
C GLY A 41 0.04 7.19 11.76
N LEU A 42 0.26 6.63 10.57
CA LEU A 42 1.16 7.18 9.55
C LEU A 42 0.36 7.74 8.38
N THR A 43 0.91 8.76 7.73
CA THR A 43 0.38 9.28 6.46
C THR A 43 1.05 8.61 5.27
N GLY A 44 0.39 8.61 4.12
CA GLY A 44 0.97 8.12 2.86
C GLY A 44 2.23 8.88 2.48
N LYS A 45 2.24 10.21 2.66
CA LYS A 45 3.43 11.06 2.43
C LYS A 45 4.61 10.68 3.32
N GLU A 46 4.35 10.38 4.59
CA GLU A 46 5.39 9.97 5.51
C GLU A 46 5.94 8.58 5.18
N MET A 47 5.06 7.61 4.90
CA MET A 47 5.47 6.25 4.53
C MET A 47 6.25 6.23 3.21
N GLU A 48 5.77 6.96 2.19
CA GLU A 48 6.46 7.13 0.90
C GLU A 48 7.90 7.63 1.11
N LYS A 49 8.09 8.67 1.95
CA LYS A 49 9.42 9.20 2.26
C LYS A 49 10.30 8.19 3.02
N ARG A 50 9.78 7.54 4.06
CA ARG A 50 10.53 6.55 4.87
C ARG A 50 11.01 5.36 4.04
N LEU A 51 10.18 4.89 3.10
CA LEU A 51 10.54 3.81 2.19
C LEU A 51 11.58 4.25 1.16
N ASP A 52 11.49 5.49 0.66
CA ASP A 52 12.49 6.05 -0.27
C ASP A 52 13.88 6.16 0.37
N GLU A 53 13.96 6.50 1.67
CA GLU A 53 15.21 6.54 2.44
C GLU A 53 15.95 5.18 2.46
N VAL A 54 15.21 4.07 2.32
CA VAL A 54 15.76 2.70 2.22
C VAL A 54 15.67 2.11 0.81
N ARG A 55 15.49 2.96 -0.21
CA ARG A 55 15.45 2.61 -1.65
C ARG A 55 14.27 1.72 -2.05
N ILE A 56 13.13 1.87 -1.38
CA ILE A 56 11.86 1.25 -1.76
C ILE A 56 10.93 2.36 -2.28
N THR A 57 10.72 2.41 -3.58
CA THR A 57 9.83 3.42 -4.18
C THR A 57 8.38 2.94 -4.17
N VAL A 58 7.51 3.74 -3.57
CA VAL A 58 6.05 3.57 -3.60
C VAL A 58 5.37 4.89 -3.93
N ASN A 59 4.05 4.89 -4.03
CA ASN A 59 3.26 6.11 -4.21
C ASN A 59 2.26 6.28 -3.07
N LYS A 60 2.28 7.43 -2.39
CA LYS A 60 1.21 7.85 -1.48
C LYS A 60 -0.10 7.90 -2.26
N ASN A 61 -1.16 7.36 -1.68
CA ASN A 61 -2.43 7.22 -2.38
C ASN A 61 -3.60 7.32 -1.41
N ALA A 62 -4.69 7.93 -1.86
CA ALA A 62 -5.88 8.10 -1.03
C ALA A 62 -6.57 6.75 -0.79
N VAL A 63 -7.15 6.59 0.40
CA VAL A 63 -7.99 5.45 0.78
C VAL A 63 -9.47 5.85 0.80
N PRO A 64 -10.43 4.90 0.85
CA PRO A 64 -11.84 5.26 0.99
C PRO A 64 -12.09 6.14 2.22
N ASN A 65 -12.82 7.25 2.04
CA ASN A 65 -13.08 8.24 3.10
C ASN A 65 -11.81 8.79 3.77
N ASP A 66 -10.75 9.02 2.97
CA ASP A 66 -9.48 9.54 3.47
C ASP A 66 -9.68 10.83 4.31
N PRO A 67 -9.28 10.84 5.60
CA PRO A 67 -9.41 12.00 6.48
C PRO A 67 -8.37 13.07 6.19
N THR A 68 -7.35 12.76 5.38
CA THR A 68 -6.25 13.68 5.05
C THR A 68 -6.41 14.27 3.66
N SER A 69 -5.68 15.36 3.39
CA SER A 69 -5.73 16.01 2.08
C SER A 69 -5.08 15.16 0.97
N PRO A 70 -5.42 15.39 -0.30
CA PRO A 70 -4.79 14.70 -1.45
C PRO A 70 -3.26 14.84 -1.54
N PHE A 71 -2.67 15.82 -0.86
CA PHE A 71 -1.21 16.02 -0.82
C PHE A 71 -0.51 15.18 0.27
N VAL A 72 -1.27 14.63 1.21
CA VAL A 72 -0.77 13.87 2.37
C VAL A 72 -1.18 12.40 2.27
N THR A 73 -2.48 12.14 2.08
CA THR A 73 -3.13 10.81 1.99
C THR A 73 -2.92 9.91 3.23
N SER A 74 -3.78 8.90 3.40
CA SER A 74 -3.69 7.92 4.49
C SER A 74 -3.22 6.53 4.04
N GLY A 75 -2.75 6.38 2.80
CA GLY A 75 -2.31 5.08 2.28
C GLY A 75 -1.14 5.13 1.31
N ILE A 76 -0.65 3.96 0.92
CA ILE A 76 0.34 3.78 -0.15
C ILE A 76 -0.11 2.70 -1.13
N ARG A 77 0.19 2.91 -2.42
CA ARG A 77 -0.01 1.93 -3.48
C ARG A 77 1.29 1.20 -3.79
N ILE A 78 1.20 -0.12 -3.91
CA ILE A 78 2.31 -1.00 -4.28
C ILE A 78 1.85 -1.86 -5.46
N GLY A 79 2.68 -2.03 -6.49
CA GLY A 79 2.40 -2.86 -7.66
C GLY A 79 3.58 -2.93 -8.63
#